data_AF-A0A959ED50-F1
#
_entry.id   AF-A0A959ED50-F1
#
_cell.length_a   1.000
_cell.length_b   1.000
_cell.length_c   1.000
_cell.angle_alpha   90.00
_cell.angle_beta   90.00
_cell.angle_gamma   90.00
#
_symmetry.space_group_name_H-M   'P 1'
#
loop_
_entity.id
_entity.type
_entity.pdbx_description
1 polymer ?
#
loop_
_entity_poly.entity_id
_entity_poly.type
_entity_poly.pdbx_seq_one_letter_code
_entity_poly.pdbx_strand_id
1 'polypeptide(L)' 'AYRAAIYKDSDTAHWKDNPMAFVVTSAEVKKGDTMAIKLAPGGGQAVSILPVE' A
#
# COMPACT_ATOMS: atom_id res chain seq x y z
N ALA A 1 -6.00 4.06 18.49
CA ALA A 1 -5.75 4.51 17.09
C ALA A 1 -5.47 3.26 16.24
N TYR A 2 -5.44 3.35 14.90
CA TYR A 2 -5.02 2.21 14.06
C TYR A 2 -3.75 2.57 13.30
N ARG A 3 -2.84 1.60 13.18
CA ARG A 3 -1.66 1.67 12.32
C ARG A 3 -1.97 0.88 11.05
N ALA A 4 -1.90 1.55 9.90
CA ALA A 4 -1.94 0.90 8.60
C ALA A 4 -0.50 0.66 8.12
N ALA A 5 -0.14 -0.60 7.84
CA ALA A 5 1.02 -0.96 7.04
C ALA A 5 0.57 -1.17 5.59
N ILE A 6 1.13 -0.39 4.67
CA ILE A 6 0.69 -0.26 3.28
C ILE A 6 1.79 -0.81 2.38
N TYR A 7 1.48 -1.88 1.66
CA TYR A 7 2.33 -2.55 0.69
C TYR A 7 1.81 -2.21 -0.70
N LYS A 8 2.52 -1.36 -1.43
CA LYS A 8 2.04 -0.83 -2.72
C LYS A 8 3.07 -0.99 -3.82
N ASP A 9 2.60 -1.11 -5.05
CA ASP A 9 3.43 -0.92 -6.22
C ASP A 9 4.23 0.39 -6.14
N SER A 10 5.50 0.34 -6.56
CA SER A 10 6.30 1.55 -6.72
C SER A 10 5.86 2.32 -7.98
N ASP A 11 6.37 3.54 -8.15
CA ASP A 11 6.10 4.32 -9.36
C ASP A 11 6.67 3.70 -10.65
N THR A 12 7.58 2.74 -10.53
CA THR A 12 8.22 2.03 -11.65
C THR A 12 7.84 0.55 -11.72
N ALA A 13 6.82 0.14 -10.97
CA ALA A 13 6.35 -1.24 -10.96
C ALA A 13 5.71 -1.62 -12.30
N HIS A 14 6.06 -2.80 -12.80
CA HIS A 14 5.46 -3.38 -13.98
C HIS A 14 5.62 -4.90 -13.94
N TRP A 15 4.54 -5.66 -14.15
CA TRP A 15 4.58 -7.13 -14.03
C TRP A 15 5.62 -7.80 -14.93
N LYS A 16 5.94 -7.20 -16.08
CA LYS A 16 6.88 -7.79 -17.05
C LYS A 16 8.33 -7.34 -16.82
N ASP A 17 8.53 -6.04 -16.62
CA ASP A 17 9.87 -5.44 -16.69
C ASP A 17 10.45 -5.15 -15.29
N ASN A 18 9.58 -5.01 -14.27
CA ASN A 18 9.99 -4.70 -12.91
C ASN A 18 8.98 -5.22 -11.85
N PRO A 19 8.78 -6.56 -11.75
CA PRO A 19 7.69 -7.14 -10.97
C PRO A 19 7.88 -7.05 -9.44
N MET A 20 9.11 -6.87 -8.98
CA MET A 20 9.43 -6.82 -7.54
C MET A 20 9.48 -5.39 -6.99
N ALA A 21 9.10 -4.39 -7.77
CA ALA A 21 9.16 -3.01 -7.33
C ALA A 21 7.94 -2.63 -6.51
N PHE A 22 8.09 -2.71 -5.19
CA PHE A 22 7.06 -2.29 -4.25
C PHE A 22 7.67 -1.41 -3.16
N VAL A 23 6.81 -0.63 -2.52
CA VAL A 23 7.14 0.26 -1.41
C VAL A 23 6.29 -0.15 -0.21
N VAL A 24 6.93 -0.28 0.95
CA VAL A 24 6.26 -0.48 2.23
C VAL A 24 6.29 0.83 2.99
N THR A 25 5.11 1.32 3.38
CA THR A 25 4.95 2.53 4.19
C THR A 25 4.01 2.27 5.35
N SER A 26 4.01 3.14 6.35
CA SER A 26 3.03 3.06 7.44
C SER A 26 2.44 4.43 7.75
N ALA A 27 1.18 4.43 8.15
CA ALA A 27 0.44 5.63 8.51
C ALA A 27 -0.53 5.33 9.66
N GLU A 28 -0.80 6.33 10.49
CA GLU A 28 -1.93 6.28 11.43
C GLU A 28 -3.22 6.60 10.68
N VAL A 29 -4.27 5.83 10.96
CA VAL A 29 -5.57 5.97 10.31
C VAL A 29 -6.71 5.90 11.33
N LYS A 30 -7.84 6.50 10.97
CA LYS A 30 -9.10 6.46 11.70
C LYS A 30 -10.28 6.12 10.79
N LYS A 31 -11.40 5.74 11.41
CA LYS A 31 -12.67 5.52 10.70
C LYS A 31 -13.02 6.75 9.86
N GLY A 32 -13.27 6.53 8.56
CA GLY A 32 -13.66 7.59 7.62
C GLY A 32 -12.50 8.19 6.83
N ASP A 33 -11.25 7.86 7.16
CA ASP A 33 -10.13 8.21 6.29
C ASP A 33 -10.26 7.47 4.95
N THR A 34 -9.80 8.12 3.88
CA THR A 34 -9.80 7.56 2.52
C THR A 34 -8.36 7.47 2.01
N MET A 35 -8.09 6.52 1.13
CA MET A 35 -6.77 6.29 0.56
C MET A 35 -6.89 6.10 -0.95
N ALA A 36 -6.11 6.86 -1.71
CA ALA A 36 -6.01 6.67 -3.14
C ALA A 36 -5.08 5.49 -3.45
N ILE A 37 -5.60 4.51 -4.20
CA ILE A 37 -4.84 3.32 -4.62
C ILE A 37 -4.39 3.52 -6.07
N LYS A 38 -3.07 3.56 -6.27
CA LYS A 38 -2.45 3.54 -7.60
C LYS A 38 -1.92 2.13 -7.85
N LEU A 39 -2.43 1.49 -8.88
CA LEU A 39 -2.04 0.14 -9.29
C LEU A 39 -1.20 0.21 -10.55
N ALA A 40 -0.09 -0.51 -10.58
CA ALA A 40 0.66 -0.75 -11.80
C ALA A 40 -0.07 -1.79 -12.68
N PRO A 41 0.24 -1.89 -13.98
CA PRO A 41 -0.27 -2.95 -14.83
C PRO A 41 0.05 -4.33 -14.23
N GLY A 42 -0.98 -5.14 -13.99
CA GLY A 42 -0.85 -6.48 -13.38
C GLY A 42 -0.38 -6.49 -11.92
N GLY A 43 -0.35 -5.32 -11.26
CA GLY A 43 0.12 -5.15 -9.88
C GLY A 43 -1.00 -5.18 -8.85
N GLY A 44 -0.74 -4.59 -7.69
CA GLY A 44 -1.63 -4.66 -6.54
C GLY A 44 -1.24 -3.75 -5.37
N GLN A 45 -2.12 -3.72 -4.37
CA GLN A 45 -1.84 -3.12 -3.07
C GLN A 45 -2.47 -3.97 -1.98
N ALA A 46 -1.76 -4.12 -0.86
CA ALA A 46 -2.27 -4.73 0.36
C ALA A 46 -2.11 -3.76 1.54
N VAL A 47 -3.06 -3.79 2.47
CA VAL A 47 -3.03 -2.96 3.67
C VAL A 47 -3.36 -3.82 4.89
N SER A 48 -2.47 -3.82 5.88
CA SER A 48 -2.71 -4.39 7.20
C SER A 48 -3.08 -3.28 8.17
N ILE A 49 -4.23 -3.39 8.84
CA ILE A 49 -4.74 -2.39 9.78
C ILE A 49 -4.79 -3.03 11.16
N LEU A 50 -3.93 -2.58 12.06
CA LEU A 50 -3.82 -3.11 13.42
C LEU A 50 -4.11 -2.00 14.45
N PRO A 51 -4.74 -2.32 15.59
CA PRO A 51 -4.83 -1.39 16.70
C PRO A 51 -3.43 -0.95 17.16
N VAL A 52 -3.29 0.32 17.51
CA VAL A 52 -2.15 0.84 18.27
C VAL A 52 -2.51 0.72 19.75
N GLU A 53 -1.66 0.03 20.53
CA GLU A 53 -1.75 -0.03 22.00
C GLU A 53 -1.56 1.35 22.64
#